data_AF-A0A9J6GAI7-F1
#
_entry.id   AF-A0A9J6GAI7-F1
#
_cell.length_a   1.000
_cell.length_b   1.000
_cell.length_c   1.000
_cell.angle_alpha   90.00
_cell.angle_beta   90.00
_cell.angle_gamma   90.00
#
_symmetry.space_group_name_H-M   'P 1'
#
loop_
_entity.id
_entity.type
_entity.pdbx_description
1 polymer ?
#
loop_
_entity_poly.entity_id
_entity_poly.type
_entity_poly.pdbx_seq_one_letter_code
_entity_poly.pdbx_strand_id
1 'polypeptide(L)' 'MNSSAKLVTRNARPFRLIDDSGFRKIIDPVLKPLIAKRAITAETVKDRARKKQKASQKKFRTR' A
#
# COMPACT_ATOMS: atom_id res chain seq x y z
N MET A 1 7.87 -0.56 -3.87
CA MET A 1 7.02 -0.10 -2.72
C MET A 1 5.93 0.93 -3.05
N ASN A 2 5.66 1.28 -4.32
CA ASN A 2 4.56 2.19 -4.72
C ASN A 2 3.31 1.47 -5.28
N SER A 3 3.42 0.16 -5.52
CA SER A 3 2.44 -0.65 -6.25
C SER A 3 1.27 -1.08 -5.37
N SER A 4 1.51 -1.47 -4.12
CA SER A 4 0.46 -1.92 -3.18
C SER A 4 -0.54 -0.82 -2.82
N ALA A 5 -0.07 0.43 -2.73
CA ALA A 5 -0.96 1.58 -2.54
C ALA A 5 -1.82 1.84 -3.78
N LYS A 6 -1.27 1.70 -5.00
CA LYS A 6 -2.03 1.81 -6.26
C LYS A 6 -3.02 0.65 -6.43
N LEU A 7 -2.68 -0.56 -5.98
CA LEU A 7 -3.59 -1.71 -6.02
C LEU A 7 -4.88 -1.40 -5.23
N VAL A 8 -4.73 -0.80 -4.05
CA VAL A 8 -5.88 -0.43 -3.23
C VAL A 8 -6.61 0.80 -3.76
N THR A 9 -5.89 1.84 -4.19
CA THR A 9 -6.52 3.11 -4.60
C THR A 9 -6.98 3.19 -6.05
N ARG A 10 -6.36 2.46 -7.00
CA ARG A 10 -6.78 2.43 -8.42
C ARG A 10 -7.67 1.24 -8.76
N ASN A 11 -7.46 0.07 -8.14
CA ASN A 11 -8.23 -1.14 -8.46
C ASN A 11 -9.35 -1.41 -7.44
N ALA A 12 -9.66 -0.44 -6.56
CA ALA A 12 -10.70 -0.51 -5.53
C ALA A 12 -10.65 -1.77 -4.64
N ARG A 13 -9.47 -2.38 -4.48
CA ARG A 13 -9.31 -3.57 -3.66
C ARG A 13 -9.30 -3.19 -2.18
N PRO A 14 -10.00 -3.93 -1.30
CA PRO A 14 -10.03 -3.61 0.11
C PRO A 14 -8.63 -3.72 0.73
N PHE A 15 -8.29 -2.80 1.64
CA PHE A 15 -7.00 -2.83 2.34
C PHE A 15 -6.74 -4.18 3.05
N ARG A 16 -7.81 -4.86 3.49
CA ARG A 16 -7.75 -6.21 4.11
C ARG A 16 -7.11 -7.26 3.21
N LEU A 17 -7.14 -7.09 1.88
CA LEU A 17 -6.51 -8.00 0.92
C LEU A 17 -4.99 -8.14 1.16
N ILE A 18 -4.33 -7.12 1.71
CA ILE A 18 -2.89 -7.13 1.98
C ILE A 18 -2.52 -8.13 3.07
N ASP A 19 -3.45 -8.40 3.98
CA ASP A 19 -3.28 -9.34 5.09
C ASP A 19 -4.00 -10.67 4.83
N ASP A 20 -4.58 -10.84 3.64
CA ASP A 20 -5.18 -12.09 3.21
C ASP A 20 -4.10 -13.18 3.06
N SER A 21 -4.37 -14.37 3.60
CA SER A 21 -3.42 -15.49 3.63
C SER A 21 -3.10 -16.02 2.23
N GLY A 22 -4.06 -15.99 1.30
CA GLY A 22 -3.87 -16.36 -0.10
C GLY A 22 -2.99 -15.34 -0.82
N PHE A 23 -3.27 -14.05 -0.64
CA PHE A 23 -2.43 -12.99 -1.19
C PHE A 23 -1.01 -13.01 -0.65
N ARG A 24 -0.85 -13.27 0.66
CA ARG A 24 0.46 -13.39 1.33
C ARG A 24 1.34 -14.47 0.75
N LYS A 25 0.79 -15.64 0.44
CA LYS A 25 1.52 -16.73 -0.23
C LYS A 25 2.12 -16.30 -1.57
N ILE A 26 1.50 -15.35 -2.26
CA ILE A 26 1.98 -14.83 -3.55
C ILE A 26 3.06 -13.77 -3.34
N ILE A 27 2.84 -12.83 -2.43
CA ILE A 27 3.74 -11.68 -2.26
C ILE A 27 4.95 -11.99 -1.37
N ASP A 28 4.82 -12.85 -0.36
CA ASP A 28 5.88 -13.10 0.62
C ASP A 28 7.15 -13.72 0.00
N PRO A 29 7.09 -14.65 -0.97
CA PRO A 29 8.29 -15.12 -1.68
C PRO A 29 9.06 -14.01 -2.40
N VAL A 30 8.37 -12.97 -2.85
CA VAL A 30 8.98 -11.79 -3.50
C VAL A 30 9.49 -10.80 -2.46
N LEU A 31 8.81 -10.69 -1.32
CA LEU A 31 9.16 -9.73 -0.27
C LEU A 31 10.31 -10.20 0.63
N LYS A 32 10.43 -11.51 0.88
CA LYS A 32 11.51 -12.12 1.67
C LYS A 32 12.93 -11.75 1.19
N PRO A 33 13.29 -11.89 -0.10
CA PRO A 33 14.63 -11.57 -0.59
C PRO A 33 14.91 -10.06 -0.64
N LEU A 34 13.87 -9.22 -0.64
CA LEU A 34 14.03 -7.77 -0.78
C LEU A 34 14.42 -7.05 0.52
N ILE A 35 14.71 -7.77 1.62
CA ILE A 35 14.93 -7.23 2.98
C ILE A 35 14.03 -6.01 3.18
N ALA A 36 12.72 -6.23 3.06
CA ALA A 36 11.79 -5.12 3.17
C ALA A 36 11.87 -4.60 4.61
N LYS A 37 12.68 -3.55 4.83
CA LYS A 37 12.90 -2.85 6.12
C LYS A 37 11.61 -2.34 6.77
N ARG A 38 10.44 -2.54 6.14
CA ARG A 38 9.12 -2.19 6.63
C ARG A 38 8.13 -3.28 6.19
N ALA A 39 7.44 -3.86 7.17
CA ALA A 39 6.34 -4.79 6.93
C ALA A 39 5.26 -4.11 6.06
N ILE A 40 4.91 -4.73 4.93
CA ILE A 40 3.81 -4.26 4.09
C ILE A 40 2.51 -4.81 4.69
N THR A 41 1.94 -4.15 5.68
CA THR A 41 0.65 -4.51 6.30
C THR A 41 -0.49 -3.62 5.80
N ALA A 42 -1.75 -4.03 5.98
CA ALA A 42 -2.88 -3.16 5.62
C ALA A 42 -2.80 -1.79 6.29
N GLU A 43 -2.36 -1.72 7.55
CA GLU A 43 -2.21 -0.48 8.32
C GLU A 43 -1.15 0.44 7.70
N THR A 44 0.05 -0.06 7.42
CA THR A 44 1.12 0.73 6.81
C THR A 44 0.74 1.25 5.42
N VAL A 45 -0.06 0.48 4.67
CA VAL A 45 -0.57 0.90 3.37
C VAL A 45 -1.69 1.94 3.51
N LYS A 46 -2.60 1.80 4.48
CA LYS A 46 -3.61 2.83 4.81
C LYS A 46 -2.96 4.16 5.16
N ASP A 47 -1.96 4.15 6.03
CA ASP A 47 -1.27 5.38 6.45
C ASP A 47 -0.57 6.07 5.30
N ARG A 48 0.09 5.31 4.42
CA ARG A 48 0.70 5.88 3.20
C ARG A 48 -0.34 6.38 2.22
N ALA A 49 -1.46 5.70 2.03
CA ALA A 49 -2.54 6.15 1.16
C ALA A 49 -3.12 7.47 1.65
N ARG A 50 -3.38 7.60 2.96
CA ARG A 50 -3.84 8.85 3.59
C ARG A 50 -2.81 9.97 3.45
N LYS A 51 -1.53 9.70 3.69
CA LYS A 51 -0.45 10.69 3.50
C LYS A 51 -0.37 11.16 2.05
N LYS A 52 -0.49 10.25 1.07
CA LYS A 52 -0.52 10.62 -0.36
C LYS A 52 -1.74 11.43 -0.73
N GLN A 53 -2.93 11.08 -0.25
CA GLN A 53 -4.15 11.86 -0.48
C GLN A 53 -4.02 13.29 0.08
N LYS A 54 -3.57 13.44 1.33
CA LYS A 54 -3.35 14.76 1.94
C LYS A 54 -2.31 15.59 1.17
N ALA A 55 -1.22 14.96 0.72
CA ALA A 55 -0.20 15.63 -0.08
C ALA A 55 -0.73 16.07 -1.45
N SER A 56 -1.50 15.23 -2.14
CA SER A 56 -2.15 15.57 -3.41
C SER A 56 -3.18 16.69 -3.26
N GLN A 57 -3.97 16.68 -2.18
CA GLN A 57 -4.97 17.70 -1.90
C GLN A 57 -4.33 19.05 -1.55
N LYS A 58 -3.21 19.04 -0.80
CA LYS A 58 -2.43 20.25 -0.50
C LYS A 58 -1.83 20.85 -1.77
N LYS A 59 -1.33 20.01 -2.69
CA LYS A 59 -0.78 20.42 -3.99
C LYS A 59 -1.83 21.06 -4.92
N PHE A 60 -3.09 20.62 -4.81
CA PHE A 60 -4.21 21.19 -5.57
C PHE A 60 -4.72 22.51 -4.97
N ARG A 61 -4.67 22.67 -3.64
CA ARG A 61 -5.12 23.90 -2.95
C ARG A 61 -4.14 25.08 -3.03
N THR A 62 -2.89 24.84 -3.42
CA THR A 62 -1.85 25.88 -3.62
C THR A 62 -1.59 26.18 -5.11
N ARG A 63 -2.50 25.78 -5.99
CA ARG A 63 -2.56 26.19 -7.41
C ARG A 63 -3.83 27.01 -7.60
#